data_AF-A0AAN7XIZ4-F1
#
_entry.id   AF-A0AAN7XIZ4-F1
#
_cell.length_a   1.000
_cell.length_b   1.000
_cell.length_c   1.000
_cell.angle_alpha   90.00
_cell.angle_beta   90.00
_cell.angle_gamma   90.00
#
_symmetry.space_group_name_H-M   'P 1'
#
loop_
_entity.id
_entity.type
_entity.pdbx_description
1 polymer ?
#
loop_
_entity_poly.entity_id
_entity_poly.type
_entity_poly.pdbx_seq_one_letter_code
_entity_poly.pdbx_strand_id
1 'polypeptide(L)'
;MAACGLRKAVLFRSLWRSVQGKRSACWVMSPSRHESIGGENTQRAGGRGGGGAGGIVWAAIGFSLFGSTDEERRDEAQRKEEEIILLLKNAKLAVSRDQLQAASGFLHQAVVLAHQTHNTQAIIYSYSLMANLAYVQGHLDHAEKLFKAAMSFMLSGGMPQDDNAVIEMSLKLATIYAEQSKVELAEHGFRFCMESLQEKLQRDEEAEPTEEQQQQRKDSRLLLGLCFDSRARYRASRLQLGGAERDYREALQICGGEQGDTHPQTLVLMSDLATVLDLQGRHDDALLLVQHAVELSRSVGHPDLQVLLGNMAGILLHTGRLEDAVRFYQEALILALQAKDKEAVNAIQEGLKEVKKKEEEQKKKKNKEEGD
;
A
#
# COMPACT_ATOMS: atom_id res chain seq x y z
N MET A 1 -1.06 -27.14 -10.13
CA MET A 1 -0.08 -26.21 -10.74
C MET A 1 -0.73 -24.99 -11.41
N ALA A 2 -1.92 -25.07 -12.00
CA ALA A 2 -2.65 -23.89 -12.51
C ALA A 2 -3.09 -22.90 -11.41
N ALA A 3 -3.39 -23.38 -10.20
CA ALA A 3 -3.76 -22.55 -9.03
C ALA A 3 -2.62 -21.67 -8.46
N CYS A 4 -1.37 -21.85 -8.91
CA CYS A 4 -0.23 -21.04 -8.47
C CYS A 4 -0.09 -19.74 -9.29
N GLY A 5 -0.62 -19.72 -10.52
CA GLY A 5 -0.55 -18.56 -11.43
C GLY A 5 -1.58 -17.47 -11.13
N LEU A 6 -2.81 -17.84 -10.75
CA LEU A 6 -3.90 -16.88 -10.48
C LEU A 6 -3.75 -16.12 -9.16
N ARG A 7 -3.03 -16.69 -8.18
CA ARG A 7 -2.77 -16.04 -6.89
C ARG A 7 -1.92 -14.77 -7.02
N LYS A 8 -1.06 -14.68 -8.04
CA LYS A 8 -0.21 -13.50 -8.26
C LYS A 8 -0.99 -12.23 -8.60
N ALA A 9 -2.16 -12.31 -9.24
CA ALA A 9 -2.95 -11.14 -9.62
C ALA A 9 -3.85 -10.62 -8.49
N VAL A 10 -4.53 -11.54 -7.78
CA VAL A 10 -5.46 -11.24 -6.68
C VAL A 10 -4.74 -10.70 -5.43
N LEU A 11 -3.57 -11.27 -5.10
CA LEU A 11 -2.71 -10.73 -4.03
C LEU A 11 -2.20 -9.32 -4.35
N PHE A 12 -1.96 -9.01 -5.62
CA PHE A 12 -1.36 -7.75 -6.03
C PHE A 12 -2.32 -6.56 -5.91
N ARG A 13 -3.61 -6.79 -6.17
CA ARG A 13 -4.64 -5.79 -5.95
C ARG A 13 -5.02 -5.63 -4.48
N SER A 14 -4.85 -6.66 -3.65
CA SER A 14 -4.96 -6.52 -2.19
C SER A 14 -3.87 -5.57 -1.65
N LEU A 15 -2.63 -5.69 -2.13
CA LEU A 15 -1.56 -4.74 -1.85
C LEU A 15 -1.95 -3.31 -2.28
N TRP A 16 -2.59 -3.15 -3.45
CA TRP A 16 -2.99 -1.83 -3.96
C TRP A 16 -4.26 -1.26 -3.32
N ARG A 17 -5.26 -2.10 -2.98
CA ARG A 17 -6.48 -1.69 -2.25
C ARG A 17 -6.23 -1.47 -0.78
N SER A 18 -5.29 -2.17 -0.15
CA SER A 18 -4.87 -1.94 1.25
C SER A 18 -3.99 -0.69 1.36
N VAL A 19 -3.08 -0.46 0.39
CA VAL A 19 -2.25 0.75 0.33
C VAL A 19 -3.04 2.00 -0.08
N GLN A 20 -4.05 1.92 -0.96
CA GLN A 20 -4.91 3.08 -1.33
C GLN A 20 -6.16 3.21 -0.44
N GLY A 21 -6.64 2.12 0.14
CA GLY A 21 -7.88 2.05 0.91
C GLY A 21 -7.62 2.15 2.40
N LYS A 22 -7.41 3.39 2.86
CA LYS A 22 -7.58 3.88 4.25
C LYS A 22 -6.35 4.02 5.17
N ARG A 23 -5.11 3.70 4.80
CA ARG A 23 -3.93 4.03 5.65
C ARG A 23 -2.62 4.38 4.91
N SER A 24 -2.69 5.19 3.86
CA SER A 24 -1.55 6.03 3.43
C SER A 24 -1.91 7.51 3.58
N ALA A 25 -2.32 7.87 4.80
CA ALA A 25 -2.45 9.25 5.26
C ALA A 25 -1.20 9.61 6.09
N CYS A 26 -0.08 9.75 5.39
CA CYS A 26 1.14 10.45 5.81
C CYS A 26 1.96 10.51 4.51
N TRP A 27 1.55 11.30 3.52
CA TRP A 27 1.99 12.69 3.33
C TRP A 27 1.10 13.35 2.24
N VAL A 28 -0.22 13.23 2.37
CA VAL A 28 -1.13 14.03 1.53
C VAL A 28 -1.02 15.47 2.03
N MET A 29 -0.38 16.31 1.21
CA MET A 29 -0.33 17.78 1.29
C MET A 29 -1.39 18.35 2.26
N SER A 30 -0.96 18.62 3.49
CA SER A 30 -1.67 19.54 4.38
C SER A 30 -1.08 20.92 4.11
N PRO A 31 -1.87 21.93 3.66
CA PRO A 31 -1.35 23.25 3.30
C PRO A 31 -0.88 24.13 4.48
N SER A 32 -0.53 23.56 5.63
CA SER A 32 -0.37 24.34 6.85
C SER A 32 0.79 23.81 7.72
N ARG A 33 2.00 24.26 7.41
CA ARG A 33 3.09 24.46 8.39
C ARG A 33 4.22 25.29 7.77
N HIS A 34 3.94 26.57 7.53
CA HIS A 34 5.00 27.58 7.52
C HIS A 34 5.31 27.90 8.99
N GLU A 35 6.15 27.08 9.63
CA GLU A 35 6.85 27.51 10.83
C GLU A 35 7.96 28.46 10.40
N SER A 36 7.65 29.75 10.49
CA SER A 36 8.63 30.83 10.50
C SER A 36 9.54 30.65 11.72
N ILE A 37 10.71 30.06 11.54
CA ILE A 37 11.84 30.21 12.47
C ILE A 37 12.79 31.24 11.87
N GLY A 38 12.92 32.35 12.60
CA GLY A 38 13.51 33.60 12.15
C GLY A 38 15.03 33.63 12.15
N GLY A 39 15.56 34.54 11.34
CA GLY A 39 16.82 35.21 11.60
C GLY A 39 16.53 36.55 12.29
N GLU A 40 16.76 36.62 13.60
CA GLU A 40 16.83 37.88 14.33
C GLU A 40 18.00 38.71 13.77
N ASN A 41 17.73 39.97 13.41
CA ASN A 41 18.78 40.97 13.48
C ASN A 41 18.25 42.23 14.17
N THR A 42 18.87 42.48 15.31
CA THR A 42 18.79 43.63 16.19
C THR A 42 18.73 44.98 15.48
N GLN A 43 17.91 45.92 15.99
CA GLN A 43 18.40 47.24 16.42
C GLN A 43 17.34 48.09 17.17
N ARG A 44 17.63 48.28 18.46
CA ARG A 44 17.49 49.49 19.30
C ARG A 44 16.30 50.44 19.07
N ALA A 45 15.39 50.42 20.04
CA ALA A 45 14.56 51.56 20.41
C ALA A 45 15.36 52.59 21.23
N GLY A 46 15.27 53.87 20.84
CA GLY A 46 15.67 55.03 21.63
C GLY A 46 14.59 56.10 21.51
N GLY A 47 14.04 56.54 22.65
CA GLY A 47 12.93 57.49 22.73
C GLY A 47 13.30 58.96 22.93
N ARG A 48 12.24 59.78 23.13
CA ARG A 48 12.09 61.25 23.27
C ARG A 48 11.86 61.98 21.94
N GLY A 49 10.93 62.93 21.79
CA GLY A 49 9.96 63.57 22.67
C GLY A 49 9.59 64.95 22.09
N GLY A 50 8.29 65.32 22.12
CA GLY A 50 7.81 66.71 22.17
C GLY A 50 7.67 67.54 20.88
N GLY A 51 6.44 68.01 20.62
CA GLY A 51 6.18 69.42 20.26
C GLY A 51 5.77 69.77 18.82
N GLY A 52 4.48 70.10 18.64
CA GLY A 52 4.07 71.37 18.03
C GLY A 52 4.06 71.54 16.49
N ALA A 53 2.84 71.56 15.96
CA ALA A 53 2.31 72.46 14.92
C ALA A 53 2.94 72.52 13.51
N GLY A 54 2.07 72.27 12.52
CA GLY A 54 2.01 73.08 11.30
C GLY A 54 2.63 72.46 10.06
N GLY A 55 1.79 72.16 9.08
CA GLY A 55 2.15 72.31 7.67
C GLY A 55 2.56 71.04 6.93
N ILE A 56 1.80 70.80 5.86
CA ILE A 56 2.18 70.08 4.64
C ILE A 56 2.23 68.55 4.78
N VAL A 57 1.13 67.93 4.35
CA VAL A 57 1.07 66.53 3.92
C VAL A 57 1.99 66.40 2.70
N TRP A 58 3.24 66.01 2.94
CA TRP A 58 4.03 65.33 1.90
C TRP A 58 3.54 63.90 1.87
N ALA A 59 2.67 63.60 0.89
CA ALA A 59 2.44 62.24 0.45
C ALA A 59 3.78 61.70 -0.07
N ALA A 60 4.52 61.04 0.80
CA ALA A 60 5.59 60.16 0.38
C ALA A 60 4.93 59.00 -0.37
N ILE A 61 4.82 59.15 -1.69
CA ILE A 61 4.72 58.02 -2.61
C ILE A 61 6.07 57.31 -2.54
N GLY A 62 6.26 56.58 -1.46
CA GLY A 62 7.42 55.73 -1.21
C GLY A 62 7.14 54.35 -1.78
N PHE A 63 7.57 54.14 -3.02
CA PHE A 63 7.96 52.85 -3.61
C PHE A 63 7.16 51.60 -3.17
N SER A 64 6.10 51.29 -3.90
CA SER A 64 5.57 49.92 -4.02
C SER A 64 5.90 49.30 -5.39
N LEU A 65 7.07 49.63 -5.97
CA LEU A 65 7.50 49.07 -7.26
C LEU A 65 8.20 47.69 -7.14
N PHE A 66 8.39 47.18 -5.92
CA PHE A 66 8.99 45.86 -5.67
C PHE A 66 8.03 44.85 -5.00
N GLY A 67 6.83 45.27 -4.60
CA GLY A 67 5.86 44.38 -3.94
C GLY A 67 5.01 43.53 -4.90
N SER A 68 4.62 44.09 -6.05
CA SER A 68 3.71 43.42 -6.98
C SER A 68 4.32 42.21 -7.67
N THR A 69 5.62 42.23 -7.97
CA THR A 69 6.31 41.13 -8.67
C THR A 69 6.55 39.90 -7.80
N ASP A 70 6.64 40.07 -6.48
CA ASP A 70 6.84 38.96 -5.55
C ASP A 70 5.51 38.31 -5.16
N GLU A 71 4.43 39.09 -5.05
CA GLU A 71 3.07 38.55 -4.95
C GLU A 71 2.65 37.81 -6.22
N GLU A 72 2.88 38.37 -7.41
CA GLU A 72 2.58 37.72 -8.68
C GLU A 72 3.35 36.40 -8.86
N ARG A 73 4.63 36.35 -8.46
CA ARG A 73 5.44 35.12 -8.51
C ARG A 73 4.97 34.06 -7.51
N ARG A 74 4.52 34.47 -6.30
CA ARG A 74 3.93 33.56 -5.32
C ARG A 74 2.60 33.00 -5.81
N ASP A 75 1.76 33.84 -6.39
CA ASP A 75 0.50 33.44 -7.02
C ASP A 75 0.74 32.47 -8.18
N GLU A 76 1.76 32.70 -9.01
CA GLU A 76 2.10 31.79 -10.10
C GLU A 76 2.63 30.44 -9.59
N ALA A 77 3.50 30.44 -8.58
CA ALA A 77 3.99 29.22 -7.95
C ALA A 77 2.85 28.40 -7.33
N GLN A 78 1.93 29.07 -6.62
CA GLN A 78 0.78 28.43 -6.01
C GLN A 78 -0.19 27.85 -7.07
N ARG A 79 -0.44 28.59 -8.16
CA ARG A 79 -1.26 28.09 -9.29
C ARG A 79 -0.64 26.84 -9.93
N LYS A 80 0.68 26.83 -10.12
CA LYS A 80 1.39 25.64 -10.66
C LYS A 80 1.33 24.46 -9.69
N GLU A 81 1.41 24.70 -8.38
CA GLU A 81 1.25 23.65 -7.37
C GLU A 81 -0.18 23.06 -7.39
N GLU A 82 -1.20 23.91 -7.47
CA GLU A 82 -2.60 23.49 -7.61
C GLU A 82 -2.84 22.69 -8.91
N GLU A 83 -2.20 23.09 -10.00
CA GLU A 83 -2.23 22.38 -11.28
C GLU A 83 -1.59 20.98 -11.17
N ILE A 84 -0.41 20.87 -10.51
CA ILE A 84 0.21 19.58 -10.23
C ILE A 84 -0.74 18.69 -9.43
N ILE A 85 -1.35 19.21 -8.36
CA ILE A 85 -2.32 18.47 -7.54
C ILE A 85 -3.49 17.97 -8.40
N LEU A 86 -4.03 18.82 -9.27
CA LEU A 86 -5.13 18.48 -10.15
C LEU A 86 -4.75 17.36 -11.12
N LEU A 87 -3.58 17.45 -11.75
CA LEU A 87 -3.06 16.41 -12.65
C LEU A 87 -2.89 15.07 -11.92
N LEU A 88 -2.32 15.08 -10.72
CA LEU A 88 -2.15 13.87 -9.91
C LEU A 88 -3.49 13.25 -9.49
N LYS A 89 -4.48 14.08 -9.15
CA LYS A 89 -5.86 13.62 -8.86
C LYS A 89 -6.51 13.01 -10.09
N ASN A 90 -6.39 13.66 -11.25
CA ASN A 90 -6.92 13.16 -12.52
C ASN A 90 -6.27 11.84 -12.93
N ALA A 91 -4.95 11.70 -12.71
CA ALA A 91 -4.24 10.44 -12.92
C ALA A 91 -4.83 9.31 -12.07
N LYS A 92 -5.00 9.53 -10.76
CA LYS A 92 -5.62 8.53 -9.86
C LYS A 92 -7.04 8.16 -10.29
N LEU A 93 -7.85 9.15 -10.66
CA LEU A 93 -9.21 8.90 -11.15
C LEU A 93 -9.20 8.10 -12.46
N ALA A 94 -8.30 8.42 -13.39
CA ALA A 94 -8.14 7.67 -14.64
C ALA A 94 -7.73 6.21 -14.35
N VAL A 95 -6.81 5.95 -13.42
CA VAL A 95 -6.46 4.58 -12.98
C VAL A 95 -7.68 3.86 -12.41
N SER A 96 -8.49 4.52 -11.57
CA SER A 96 -9.69 3.90 -11.00
C SER A 96 -10.75 3.53 -12.04
N ARG A 97 -10.72 4.19 -13.21
CA ARG A 97 -11.59 3.93 -14.37
C ARG A 97 -10.94 3.00 -15.41
N ASP A 98 -9.80 2.39 -15.10
CA ASP A 98 -9.02 1.55 -16.01
C ASP A 98 -8.52 2.28 -17.28
N GLN A 99 -8.44 3.61 -17.21
CA GLN A 99 -7.99 4.48 -18.30
C GLN A 99 -6.47 4.72 -18.21
N LEU A 100 -5.69 3.65 -18.34
CA LEU A 100 -4.24 3.67 -18.06
C LEU A 100 -3.44 4.65 -18.94
N GLN A 101 -3.86 4.85 -20.19
CA GLN A 101 -3.20 5.80 -21.11
C GLN A 101 -3.43 7.26 -20.69
N ALA A 102 -4.67 7.60 -20.32
CA ALA A 102 -5.00 8.93 -19.80
C ALA A 102 -4.24 9.20 -18.49
N ALA A 103 -4.17 8.20 -17.60
CA ALA A 103 -3.39 8.30 -16.37
C ALA A 103 -1.92 8.60 -16.64
N SER A 104 -1.30 7.89 -17.60
CA SER A 104 0.09 8.14 -18.01
C SER A 104 0.29 9.58 -18.50
N GLY A 105 -0.62 10.08 -19.34
CA GLY A 105 -0.58 11.46 -19.84
C GLY A 105 -0.60 12.50 -18.72
N PHE A 106 -1.51 12.35 -17.74
CA PHE A 106 -1.57 13.26 -16.59
C PHE A 106 -0.31 13.22 -15.73
N LEU A 107 0.26 12.02 -15.49
CA LEU A 107 1.47 11.88 -14.68
C LEU A 107 2.71 12.48 -15.38
N HIS A 108 2.81 12.34 -16.71
CA HIS A 108 3.87 12.99 -17.48
C HIS A 108 3.80 14.51 -17.41
N GLN A 109 2.60 15.10 -17.48
CA GLN A 109 2.41 16.54 -17.30
C GLN A 109 2.78 16.97 -15.88
N ALA A 110 2.35 16.21 -14.87
CA ALA A 110 2.61 16.51 -13.47
C ALA A 110 4.12 16.53 -13.15
N VAL A 111 4.87 15.52 -13.61
CA VAL A 111 6.32 15.44 -13.32
C VAL A 111 7.11 16.53 -14.02
N VAL A 112 6.73 16.92 -15.24
CA VAL A 112 7.35 18.04 -15.96
C VAL A 112 7.15 19.35 -15.19
N LEU A 113 5.93 19.62 -14.76
CA LEU A 113 5.61 20.84 -14.00
C LEU A 113 6.28 20.83 -12.62
N ALA A 114 6.37 19.66 -11.96
CA ALA A 114 7.08 19.51 -10.70
C ALA A 114 8.59 19.80 -10.81
N HIS A 115 9.23 19.40 -11.91
CA HIS A 115 10.63 19.75 -12.21
C HIS A 115 10.79 21.25 -12.49
N GLN A 116 9.88 21.86 -13.26
CA GLN A 116 9.91 23.30 -13.56
C GLN A 116 9.75 24.17 -12.32
N THR A 117 8.99 23.70 -11.33
CA THR A 117 8.76 24.39 -10.06
C THR A 117 9.79 24.01 -8.98
N HIS A 118 10.72 23.11 -9.28
CA HIS A 118 11.68 22.54 -8.32
C HIS A 118 11.01 21.96 -7.06
N ASN A 119 9.77 21.48 -7.18
CA ASN A 119 9.03 20.90 -6.07
C ASN A 119 9.41 19.42 -5.90
N THR A 120 10.42 19.17 -5.06
CA THR A 120 10.97 17.83 -4.81
C THR A 120 9.91 16.84 -4.33
N GLN A 121 8.96 17.26 -3.49
CA GLN A 121 7.89 16.39 -3.00
C GLN A 121 6.96 15.96 -4.13
N ALA A 122 6.56 16.90 -4.99
CA ALA A 122 5.77 16.60 -6.17
C ALA A 122 6.52 15.70 -7.16
N ILE A 123 7.83 15.87 -7.31
CA ILE A 123 8.68 15.00 -8.14
C ILE A 123 8.67 13.56 -7.62
N ILE A 124 8.97 13.36 -6.32
CA ILE A 124 8.99 12.04 -5.68
C ILE A 124 7.63 11.34 -5.83
N TYR A 125 6.55 12.07 -5.56
CA TYR A 125 5.20 11.54 -5.62
C TYR A 125 4.77 11.20 -7.05
N SER A 126 5.09 12.06 -8.02
CA SER A 126 4.81 11.80 -9.44
C SER A 126 5.54 10.56 -9.93
N TYR A 127 6.84 10.43 -9.64
CA TYR A 127 7.61 9.22 -9.97
C TYR A 127 7.03 7.97 -9.31
N SER A 128 6.64 8.06 -8.04
CA SER A 128 6.03 6.95 -7.32
C SER A 128 4.73 6.49 -7.97
N LEU A 129 3.85 7.42 -8.39
CA LEU A 129 2.62 7.08 -9.11
C LEU A 129 2.89 6.50 -10.50
N MET A 130 3.87 7.03 -11.24
CA MET A 130 4.29 6.48 -12.53
C MET A 130 4.84 5.06 -12.36
N ALA A 131 5.64 4.82 -11.32
CA ALA A 131 6.20 3.51 -11.03
C ALA A 131 5.10 2.49 -10.73
N ASN A 132 4.11 2.88 -9.92
CA ASN A 132 2.95 2.05 -9.65
C ASN A 132 2.13 1.76 -10.92
N LEU A 133 1.92 2.75 -11.80
CA LEU A 133 1.23 2.56 -13.07
C LEU A 133 2.00 1.58 -13.98
N ALA A 134 3.31 1.77 -14.11
CA ALA A 134 4.19 0.89 -14.86
C ALA A 134 4.17 -0.54 -14.31
N TYR A 135 4.15 -0.67 -12.98
CA TYR A 135 4.03 -1.95 -12.29
C TYR A 135 2.74 -2.67 -12.68
N VAL A 136 1.59 -1.99 -12.57
CA VAL A 136 0.27 -2.57 -12.89
C VAL A 136 0.18 -3.00 -14.36
N GLN A 137 0.90 -2.33 -15.25
CA GLN A 137 1.01 -2.70 -16.67
C GLN A 137 1.98 -3.87 -16.93
N GLY A 138 2.69 -4.36 -15.92
CA GLY A 138 3.71 -5.41 -16.05
C GLY A 138 5.07 -4.90 -16.54
N HIS A 139 5.27 -3.59 -16.67
CA HIS A 139 6.53 -2.97 -17.07
C HIS A 139 7.52 -2.88 -15.88
N LEU A 140 7.93 -4.04 -15.35
CA LEU A 140 8.70 -4.14 -14.10
C LEU A 140 10.03 -3.37 -14.13
N ASP A 141 10.77 -3.42 -15.24
CA ASP A 141 12.04 -2.69 -15.38
C ASP A 141 11.85 -1.17 -15.36
N HIS A 142 10.71 -0.70 -15.89
CA HIS A 142 10.38 0.73 -15.87
C HIS A 142 9.96 1.16 -14.46
N ALA A 143 9.14 0.35 -13.79
CA ALA A 143 8.75 0.57 -12.40
C ALA A 143 9.98 0.64 -11.47
N GLU A 144 10.94 -0.30 -11.63
CA GLU A 144 12.19 -0.31 -10.88
C GLU A 144 12.96 1.01 -11.04
N LYS A 145 13.14 1.48 -12.27
CA LYS A 145 13.86 2.74 -12.56
C LYS A 145 13.17 3.94 -11.92
N LEU A 146 11.85 4.03 -12.02
CA LEU A 146 11.07 5.14 -11.49
C LEU A 146 11.11 5.18 -9.95
N PHE A 147 11.02 4.03 -9.28
CA PHE A 147 11.16 3.97 -7.82
C PHE A 147 12.58 4.27 -7.35
N LYS A 148 13.61 3.79 -8.05
CA LYS A 148 15.00 4.20 -7.77
C LYS A 148 15.20 5.71 -7.92
N ALA A 149 14.60 6.32 -8.94
CA ALA A 149 14.65 7.77 -9.13
C ALA A 149 13.96 8.49 -7.97
N ALA A 150 12.74 8.09 -7.58
CA ALA A 150 12.04 8.64 -6.42
C ALA A 150 12.87 8.54 -5.13
N MET A 151 13.41 7.35 -4.86
CA MET A 151 14.28 7.11 -3.70
C MET A 151 15.56 7.96 -3.72
N SER A 152 16.15 8.17 -4.90
CA SER A 152 17.32 9.04 -5.05
C SER A 152 17.02 10.49 -4.67
N PHE A 153 15.84 11.01 -5.02
CA PHE A 153 15.40 12.36 -4.61
C PHE A 153 15.16 12.45 -3.10
N MET A 154 14.64 11.39 -2.48
CA MET A 154 14.44 11.34 -1.02
C MET A 154 15.78 11.42 -0.29
N LEU A 155 16.74 10.56 -0.68
CA LEU A 155 18.04 10.49 -0.03
C LEU A 155 18.91 11.73 -0.30
N SER A 156 18.91 12.27 -1.52
CA SER A 156 19.64 13.52 -1.82
C SER A 156 19.03 14.73 -1.13
N GLY A 157 17.73 14.68 -0.80
CA GLY A 157 17.04 15.66 0.03
C GLY A 157 17.34 15.53 1.53
N GLY A 158 18.20 14.60 1.95
CA GLY A 158 18.61 14.40 3.34
C GLY A 158 17.66 13.54 4.18
N MET A 159 16.68 12.86 3.56
CA MET A 159 15.80 11.93 4.27
C MET A 159 16.62 10.74 4.82
N PRO A 160 16.48 10.39 6.11
CA PRO A 160 17.18 9.26 6.70
C PRO A 160 16.84 7.92 6.02
N GLN A 161 17.79 6.99 5.98
CA GLN A 161 17.57 5.67 5.38
C GLN A 161 16.57 4.82 6.18
N ASP A 162 16.46 5.05 7.48
CA ASP A 162 15.51 4.42 8.39
C ASP A 162 14.17 5.18 8.49
N ASP A 163 13.95 6.18 7.64
CA ASP A 163 12.65 6.83 7.51
C ASP A 163 11.63 5.86 6.91
N ASN A 164 10.40 5.89 7.42
CA ASN A 164 9.35 4.96 6.99
C ASN A 164 9.05 5.08 5.49
N ALA A 165 9.17 6.28 4.90
CA ALA A 165 8.96 6.48 3.47
C ALA A 165 10.05 5.83 2.61
N VAL A 166 11.32 5.89 3.05
CA VAL A 166 12.43 5.23 2.36
C VAL A 166 12.30 3.72 2.47
N ILE A 167 11.87 3.22 3.62
CA ILE A 167 11.64 1.79 3.84
C ILE A 167 10.45 1.30 3.00
N GLU A 168 9.36 2.06 2.90
CA GLU A 168 8.24 1.73 2.01
C GLU A 168 8.69 1.64 0.54
N MET A 169 9.53 2.58 0.11
CA MET A 169 10.10 2.57 -1.24
C MET A 169 10.99 1.34 -1.48
N SER A 170 11.79 0.99 -0.48
CA SER A 170 12.66 -0.18 -0.50
C SER A 170 11.85 -1.48 -0.56
N LEU A 171 10.73 -1.57 0.16
CA LEU A 171 9.81 -2.70 0.14
C LEU A 171 9.17 -2.89 -1.25
N LYS A 172 8.78 -1.80 -1.90
CA LYS A 172 8.25 -1.83 -3.28
C LYS A 172 9.31 -2.34 -4.26
N LEU A 173 10.56 -1.89 -4.13
CA LEU A 173 11.67 -2.38 -4.95
C LEU A 173 11.96 -3.87 -4.69
N ALA A 174 11.97 -4.31 -3.43
CA ALA A 174 12.15 -5.73 -3.08
C ALA A 174 11.06 -6.61 -3.72
N THR A 175 9.82 -6.13 -3.74
CA THR A 175 8.69 -6.81 -4.38
C THR A 175 8.84 -6.87 -5.91
N ILE A 176 9.33 -5.80 -6.55
CA ILE A 176 9.67 -5.81 -7.99
C ILE A 176 10.77 -6.83 -8.28
N TYR A 177 11.81 -6.87 -7.44
CA TYR A 177 12.90 -7.86 -7.58
C TYR A 177 12.40 -9.29 -7.44
N ALA A 178 11.48 -9.54 -6.53
CA ALA A 178 10.82 -10.82 -6.38
C ALA A 178 10.10 -11.24 -7.67
N GLU A 179 9.32 -10.35 -8.30
CA GLU A 179 8.63 -10.67 -9.56
C GLU A 179 9.58 -10.82 -10.76
N GLN A 180 10.66 -10.04 -10.80
CA GLN A 180 11.72 -10.17 -11.80
C GLN A 180 12.60 -11.42 -11.58
N SER A 181 12.33 -12.23 -10.55
CA SER A 181 13.15 -13.40 -10.16
C SER A 181 14.61 -13.04 -9.80
N LYS A 182 14.87 -11.80 -9.36
CA LYS A 182 16.16 -11.33 -8.83
C LYS A 182 16.28 -11.68 -7.34
N VAL A 183 16.45 -12.97 -7.06
CA VAL A 183 16.35 -13.58 -5.71
C VAL A 183 17.20 -12.85 -4.66
N GLU A 184 18.50 -12.65 -4.94
CA GLU A 184 19.42 -12.03 -3.99
C GLU A 184 19.02 -10.59 -3.62
N LEU A 185 18.59 -9.81 -4.61
CA LEU A 185 18.15 -8.42 -4.39
C LEU A 185 16.82 -8.37 -3.64
N ALA A 186 15.90 -9.30 -3.90
CA ALA A 186 14.63 -9.38 -3.19
C ALA A 186 14.86 -9.72 -1.71
N GLU A 187 15.63 -10.77 -1.41
CA GLU A 187 15.95 -11.19 -0.04
C GLU A 187 16.72 -10.11 0.72
N HIS A 188 17.69 -9.46 0.09
CA HIS A 188 18.39 -8.33 0.68
C HIS A 188 17.45 -7.15 0.96
N GLY A 189 16.58 -6.80 0.01
CA GLY A 189 15.62 -5.72 0.17
C GLY A 189 14.63 -5.97 1.30
N PHE A 190 14.06 -7.18 1.40
CA PHE A 190 13.19 -7.54 2.51
C PHE A 190 13.94 -7.44 3.84
N ARG A 191 15.15 -8.03 3.93
CA ARG A 191 16.00 -8.00 5.12
C ARG A 191 16.26 -6.57 5.59
N PHE A 192 16.73 -5.71 4.69
CA PHE A 192 16.97 -4.29 4.97
C PHE A 192 15.74 -3.62 5.60
N CYS A 193 14.55 -3.82 5.02
CA CYS A 193 13.33 -3.19 5.52
C CYS A 193 12.99 -3.64 6.95
N MET A 194 13.07 -4.95 7.24
CA MET A 194 12.71 -5.46 8.56
C MET A 194 13.76 -5.11 9.62
N GLU A 195 15.05 -5.28 9.32
CA GLU A 195 16.13 -4.96 10.26
C GLU A 195 16.11 -3.47 10.61
N SER A 196 15.96 -2.59 9.60
CA SER A 196 15.88 -1.14 9.83
C SER A 196 14.69 -0.75 10.73
N LEU A 197 13.52 -1.38 10.53
CA LEU A 197 12.34 -1.12 11.36
C LEU A 197 12.48 -1.69 12.76
N GLN A 198 13.04 -2.89 12.91
CA GLN A 198 13.27 -3.51 14.21
C GLN A 198 14.26 -2.70 15.04
N GLU A 199 15.38 -2.28 14.46
CA GLU A 199 16.36 -1.41 15.12
C GLU A 199 15.77 -0.04 15.48
N LYS A 200 14.94 0.54 14.61
CA LYS A 200 14.23 1.79 14.89
C LYS A 200 13.26 1.64 16.07
N LEU A 201 12.47 0.57 16.09
CA LEU A 201 11.50 0.31 17.17
C LEU A 201 12.20 0.03 18.51
N GLN A 202 13.34 -0.67 18.51
CA GLN A 202 14.13 -0.92 19.72
C GLN A 202 14.70 0.37 20.31
N ARG A 203 15.27 1.25 19.48
CA ARG A 203 15.78 2.57 19.93
C ARG A 203 14.69 3.43 20.58
N ASP A 204 13.47 3.27 20.08
CA ASP A 204 12.33 4.03 20.54
C ASP A 204 11.79 3.51 21.90
N GLU A 205 11.90 2.23 22.23
CA GLU A 205 11.35 1.66 23.48
C GLU A 205 11.83 2.34 24.78
N GLU A 206 13.00 2.99 24.78
CA GLU A 206 13.65 3.55 25.97
C GLU A 206 13.10 4.91 26.44
N ALA A 207 12.27 5.59 25.62
CA ALA A 207 11.79 6.94 25.91
C ALA A 207 10.27 7.02 26.15
N GLU A 208 9.84 7.82 27.14
CA GLU A 208 8.45 8.28 27.34
C GLU A 208 7.98 9.03 26.08
N PRO A 209 7.09 8.46 25.25
CA PRO A 209 6.81 8.99 23.93
C PRO A 209 5.70 10.04 23.94
N THR A 210 5.91 11.13 23.20
CA THR A 210 4.83 12.07 22.86
C THR A 210 3.74 11.39 22.01
N GLU A 211 2.54 11.96 21.93
CA GLU A 211 1.46 11.40 21.10
C GLU A 211 1.89 11.21 19.63
N GLU A 212 2.67 12.16 19.09
CA GLU A 212 3.21 12.07 17.74
C GLU A 212 4.21 10.92 17.59
N GLN A 213 5.09 10.72 18.57
CA GLN A 213 6.03 9.59 18.58
C GLN A 213 5.30 8.25 18.74
N GLN A 214 4.23 8.20 19.54
CA GLN A 214 3.39 7.00 19.66
C GLN A 214 2.76 6.63 18.32
N GLN A 215 2.23 7.62 17.59
CA GLN A 215 1.65 7.42 16.26
C GLN A 215 2.71 6.97 15.25
N GLN A 216 3.89 7.59 15.25
CA GLN A 216 5.00 7.18 14.38
C GLN A 216 5.48 5.76 14.67
N ARG A 217 5.60 5.38 15.95
CA ARG A 217 5.93 4.00 16.35
C ARG A 217 4.89 2.99 15.90
N LYS A 218 3.60 3.36 15.97
CA LYS A 218 2.51 2.55 15.46
C LYS A 218 2.62 2.37 13.94
N ASP A 219 2.91 3.44 13.21
CA ASP A 219 3.09 3.38 11.76
C ASP A 219 4.31 2.53 11.37
N SER A 220 5.42 2.62 12.11
CA SER A 220 6.60 1.76 11.92
C SER A 220 6.31 0.29 12.21
N ARG A 221 5.54 -0.02 13.27
CA ARG A 221 5.07 -1.39 13.55
C ARG A 221 4.22 -1.93 12.40
N LEU A 222 3.26 -1.15 11.92
CA LEU A 222 2.41 -1.55 10.80
C LEU A 222 3.22 -1.77 9.51
N LEU A 223 4.21 -0.91 9.23
CA LEU A 223 5.10 -1.09 8.09
C LEU A 223 5.94 -2.38 8.24
N LEU A 224 6.34 -2.74 9.46
CA LEU A 224 7.03 -4.01 9.73
C LEU A 224 6.10 -5.20 9.44
N GLY A 225 4.84 -5.13 9.87
CA GLY A 225 3.81 -6.10 9.50
C GLY A 225 3.65 -6.26 7.99
N LEU A 226 3.66 -5.17 7.23
CA LEU A 226 3.63 -5.19 5.76
C LEU A 226 4.88 -5.81 5.14
N CYS A 227 6.06 -5.61 5.74
CA CYS A 227 7.30 -6.25 5.31
C CYS A 227 7.23 -7.76 5.47
N PHE A 228 6.76 -8.23 6.63
CA PHE A 228 6.52 -9.65 6.89
C PHE A 228 5.51 -10.23 5.90
N ASP A 229 4.35 -9.58 5.70
CA ASP A 229 3.35 -10.01 4.72
C ASP A 229 3.96 -10.17 3.32
N SER A 230 4.65 -9.14 2.83
CA SER A 230 5.25 -9.14 1.49
C SER A 230 6.29 -10.25 1.32
N ARG A 231 7.15 -10.47 2.34
CA ARG A 231 8.13 -11.56 2.32
C ARG A 231 7.45 -12.94 2.42
N ALA A 232 6.38 -13.06 3.20
CA ALA A 232 5.61 -14.30 3.32
C ALA A 232 5.02 -14.71 1.97
N ARG A 233 4.42 -13.75 1.24
CA ARG A 233 3.90 -13.94 -0.12
C ARG A 233 5.01 -14.40 -1.09
N TYR A 234 6.16 -13.73 -1.04
CA TYR A 234 7.33 -14.11 -1.83
C TYR A 234 7.78 -15.56 -1.54
N ARG A 235 7.98 -15.91 -0.27
CA ARG A 235 8.40 -17.25 0.17
C ARG A 235 7.37 -18.32 -0.19
N ALA A 236 6.08 -18.02 -0.04
CA ALA A 236 5.00 -18.93 -0.43
C ALA A 236 5.02 -19.21 -1.94
N SER A 237 5.25 -18.19 -2.78
CA SER A 237 5.40 -18.35 -4.23
C SER A 237 6.60 -19.24 -4.62
N ARG A 238 7.60 -19.31 -3.74
CA ARG A 238 8.79 -20.15 -3.89
C ARG A 238 8.66 -21.52 -3.20
N LEU A 239 7.48 -21.85 -2.68
CA LEU A 239 7.19 -23.06 -1.92
C LEU A 239 8.03 -23.22 -0.64
N GLN A 240 8.58 -22.11 -0.10
CA GLN A 240 9.25 -22.07 1.20
C GLN A 240 8.20 -21.90 2.33
N LEU A 241 7.29 -22.88 2.43
CA LEU A 241 6.06 -22.75 3.22
C LEU A 241 6.32 -22.52 4.72
N GLY A 242 7.33 -23.18 5.31
CA GLY A 242 7.66 -22.98 6.73
C GLY A 242 8.27 -21.61 7.05
N GLY A 243 8.88 -20.94 6.07
CA GLY A 243 9.31 -19.54 6.20
C GLY A 243 8.14 -18.57 6.04
N ALA A 244 7.25 -18.84 5.07
CA ALA A 244 6.05 -18.05 4.85
C ALA A 244 5.08 -18.10 6.05
N GLU A 245 4.88 -19.28 6.65
CA GLU A 245 4.05 -19.44 7.84
C GLU A 245 4.55 -18.59 9.01
N ARG A 246 5.87 -18.59 9.25
CA ARG A 246 6.48 -17.75 10.29
C ARG A 246 6.22 -16.27 10.03
N ASP A 247 6.49 -15.81 8.82
CA ASP A 247 6.29 -14.41 8.45
C ASP A 247 4.81 -13.99 8.55
N TYR A 248 3.87 -14.82 8.09
CA TYR A 248 2.44 -14.51 8.23
C TYR A 248 1.98 -14.45 9.69
N ARG A 249 2.54 -15.27 10.58
CA ARG A 249 2.23 -15.18 12.02
C ARG A 249 2.71 -13.87 12.64
N GLU A 250 3.93 -13.45 12.32
CA GLU A 250 4.47 -12.16 12.77
C GLU A 250 3.62 -11.00 12.25
N ALA A 251 3.28 -11.01 10.96
CA ALA A 251 2.40 -10.00 10.37
C ALA A 251 1.03 -9.98 11.05
N LEU A 252 0.43 -11.15 11.30
CA LEU A 252 -0.87 -11.27 11.95
C LEU A 252 -0.85 -10.77 13.39
N GLN A 253 0.20 -11.08 14.16
CA GLN A 253 0.38 -10.59 15.53
C GLN A 253 0.47 -9.07 15.56
N ILE A 254 1.27 -8.48 14.67
CA ILE A 254 1.42 -7.02 14.57
C ILE A 254 0.09 -6.36 14.18
N CYS A 255 -0.54 -6.82 13.09
CA CYS A 255 -1.78 -6.21 12.60
C CYS A 255 -2.94 -6.38 13.60
N GLY A 256 -3.07 -7.56 14.21
CA GLY A 256 -4.06 -7.82 15.26
C GLY A 256 -3.86 -6.93 16.48
N GLY A 257 -2.61 -6.76 16.94
CA GLY A 257 -2.28 -5.88 18.07
C GLY A 257 -2.55 -4.40 17.80
N GLU A 258 -2.21 -3.90 16.61
CA GLU A 258 -2.31 -2.47 16.29
C GLU A 258 -3.68 -2.01 15.79
N GLN A 259 -4.43 -2.91 15.15
CA GLN A 259 -5.66 -2.59 14.42
C GLN A 259 -6.87 -3.43 14.85
N GLY A 260 -6.66 -4.52 15.58
CA GLY A 260 -7.70 -5.47 15.99
C GLY A 260 -7.97 -6.56 14.96
N ASP A 261 -8.67 -7.60 15.42
CA ASP A 261 -8.92 -8.83 14.65
C ASP A 261 -9.93 -8.65 13.51
N THR A 262 -10.81 -7.66 13.61
CA THR A 262 -11.80 -7.34 12.57
C THR A 262 -11.28 -6.39 11.51
N HIS A 263 -10.03 -5.91 11.64
CA HIS A 263 -9.44 -5.03 10.65
C HIS A 263 -9.23 -5.79 9.32
N PRO A 264 -9.51 -5.16 8.17
CA PRO A 264 -9.40 -5.81 6.87
C PRO A 264 -8.08 -6.54 6.61
N GLN A 265 -6.97 -5.89 6.94
CA GLN A 265 -5.65 -6.48 6.76
C GLN A 265 -5.45 -7.73 7.63
N THR A 266 -5.96 -7.74 8.86
CA THR A 266 -5.84 -8.88 9.78
C THR A 266 -6.61 -10.09 9.24
N LEU A 267 -7.81 -9.88 8.71
CA LEU A 267 -8.63 -10.94 8.10
C LEU A 267 -7.98 -11.52 6.83
N VAL A 268 -7.38 -10.67 6.00
CA VAL A 268 -6.60 -11.12 4.82
C VAL A 268 -5.41 -11.97 5.25
N LEU A 269 -4.65 -11.54 6.27
CA LEU A 269 -3.52 -12.30 6.80
C LEU A 269 -3.93 -13.67 7.37
N MET A 270 -5.07 -13.76 8.06
CA MET A 270 -5.62 -15.06 8.50
C MET A 270 -5.89 -15.99 7.32
N SER A 271 -6.48 -15.46 6.23
CA SER A 271 -6.78 -16.24 5.02
C SER A 271 -5.53 -16.70 4.28
N ASP A 272 -4.52 -15.84 4.19
CA ASP A 272 -3.25 -16.15 3.55
C ASP A 272 -2.44 -17.18 4.36
N LEU A 273 -2.45 -17.05 5.70
CA LEU A 273 -1.88 -18.06 6.59
C LEU A 273 -2.61 -19.41 6.46
N ALA A 274 -3.94 -19.42 6.45
CA ALA A 274 -4.73 -20.63 6.23
C ALA A 274 -4.37 -21.30 4.90
N THR A 275 -4.17 -20.50 3.86
CA THR A 275 -3.73 -20.97 2.55
C THR A 275 -2.35 -21.62 2.59
N VAL A 276 -1.40 -21.09 3.38
CA VAL A 276 -0.08 -21.72 3.56
C VAL A 276 -0.18 -23.01 4.35
N LEU A 277 -0.99 -23.05 5.42
CA LEU A 277 -1.22 -24.25 6.22
C LEU A 277 -1.83 -25.39 5.38
N ASP A 278 -2.78 -25.05 4.52
CA ASP A 278 -3.40 -25.99 3.58
C ASP A 278 -2.38 -26.55 2.57
N LEU A 279 -1.49 -25.71 2.04
CA LEU A 279 -0.39 -26.15 1.17
C LEU A 279 0.63 -27.06 1.89
N GLN A 280 0.74 -26.96 3.22
CA GLN A 280 1.55 -27.87 4.04
C GLN A 280 0.82 -29.19 4.37
N GLY A 281 -0.44 -29.36 3.93
CA GLY A 281 -1.28 -30.51 4.26
C GLY A 281 -1.97 -30.42 5.63
N ARG A 282 -1.86 -29.28 6.33
CA ARG A 282 -2.50 -29.03 7.63
C ARG A 282 -3.91 -28.47 7.42
N HIS A 283 -4.77 -29.28 6.80
CA HIS A 283 -6.09 -28.83 6.34
C HIS A 283 -7.04 -28.43 7.47
N ASP A 284 -7.01 -29.13 8.61
CA ASP A 284 -7.88 -28.82 9.75
C ASP A 284 -7.51 -27.48 10.39
N ASP A 285 -6.22 -27.22 10.59
CA ASP A 285 -5.71 -25.93 11.09
C ASP A 285 -6.07 -24.79 10.13
N ALA A 286 -5.91 -25.02 8.82
CA ALA A 286 -6.28 -24.08 7.78
C ALA A 286 -7.78 -23.76 7.79
N LEU A 287 -8.61 -24.80 7.92
CA LEU A 287 -10.06 -24.67 7.90
C LEU A 287 -10.55 -23.90 9.13
N LEU A 288 -10.02 -24.19 10.32
CA LEU A 288 -10.37 -23.48 11.55
C LEU A 288 -10.02 -21.99 11.44
N LEU A 289 -8.83 -21.68 10.93
CA LEU A 289 -8.37 -20.29 10.80
C LEU A 289 -9.21 -19.50 9.78
N VAL A 290 -9.48 -20.06 8.60
CA VAL A 290 -10.28 -19.36 7.59
C VAL A 290 -11.76 -19.24 7.99
N GLN A 291 -12.30 -20.21 8.72
CA GLN A 291 -13.66 -20.13 9.28
C GLN A 291 -13.78 -18.97 10.26
N HIS A 292 -12.81 -18.84 11.17
CA HIS A 292 -12.76 -17.72 12.10
C HIS A 292 -12.71 -16.37 11.37
N ALA A 293 -11.86 -16.26 10.34
CA ALA A 293 -11.80 -15.05 9.52
C ALA A 293 -13.13 -14.73 8.81
N VAL A 294 -13.84 -15.76 8.29
CA VAL A 294 -15.16 -15.60 7.66
C VAL A 294 -16.22 -15.14 8.67
N GLU A 295 -16.22 -15.69 9.89
CA GLU A 295 -17.16 -15.31 10.95
C GLU A 295 -16.97 -13.85 11.37
N LEU A 296 -15.73 -13.44 11.65
CA LEU A 296 -15.39 -12.05 11.95
C LEU A 296 -15.78 -11.13 10.79
N SER A 297 -15.42 -11.51 9.55
CA SER A 297 -15.75 -10.78 8.33
C SER A 297 -17.25 -10.57 8.15
N ARG A 298 -18.08 -11.57 8.46
CA ARG A 298 -19.55 -11.47 8.42
C ARG A 298 -20.09 -10.51 9.49
N SER A 299 -19.50 -10.50 10.69
CA SER A 299 -19.95 -9.66 11.78
C SER A 299 -19.79 -8.15 11.52
N VAL A 300 -18.79 -7.77 10.72
CA VAL A 300 -18.48 -6.35 10.41
C VAL A 300 -18.81 -5.93 8.99
N GLY A 301 -19.34 -6.82 8.14
CA GLY A 301 -19.66 -6.52 6.74
C GLY A 301 -18.41 -6.19 5.89
N HIS A 302 -17.39 -7.04 5.96
CA HIS A 302 -16.12 -6.83 5.28
C HIS A 302 -16.24 -6.83 3.74
N PRO A 303 -15.56 -5.90 3.01
CA PRO A 303 -15.68 -5.77 1.56
C PRO A 303 -15.12 -6.95 0.74
N ASP A 304 -14.24 -7.77 1.33
CA ASP A 304 -13.60 -8.90 0.66
C ASP A 304 -14.05 -10.27 1.20
N LEU A 305 -15.26 -10.35 1.78
CA LEU A 305 -15.83 -11.62 2.26
C LEU A 305 -15.85 -12.71 1.17
N GLN A 306 -16.06 -12.33 -0.10
CA GLN A 306 -16.01 -13.24 -1.24
C GLN A 306 -14.67 -13.97 -1.39
N VAL A 307 -13.56 -13.31 -1.08
CA VAL A 307 -12.22 -13.89 -1.19
C VAL A 307 -12.02 -14.93 -0.08
N LEU A 308 -12.41 -14.59 1.15
CA LEU A 308 -12.32 -15.51 2.31
C LEU A 308 -13.16 -16.78 2.08
N LEU A 309 -14.38 -16.63 1.59
CA LEU A 309 -15.27 -17.74 1.26
C LEU A 309 -14.70 -18.62 0.14
N GLY A 310 -14.13 -18.00 -0.90
CA GLY A 310 -13.46 -18.73 -1.99
C GLY A 310 -12.26 -19.55 -1.49
N ASN A 311 -11.44 -18.97 -0.61
CA ASN A 311 -10.30 -19.69 -0.01
C ASN A 311 -10.77 -20.84 0.89
N MET A 312 -11.80 -20.63 1.71
CA MET A 312 -12.41 -21.69 2.52
C MET A 312 -12.97 -22.83 1.65
N ALA A 313 -13.64 -22.51 0.55
CA ALA A 313 -14.12 -23.50 -0.41
C ALA A 313 -12.97 -24.28 -1.07
N GLY A 314 -11.84 -23.63 -1.35
CA GLY A 314 -10.62 -24.28 -1.84
C GLY A 314 -10.05 -25.30 -0.85
N ILE A 315 -9.97 -24.94 0.42
CA ILE A 315 -9.50 -25.85 1.49
C ILE A 315 -10.46 -27.04 1.64
N LEU A 316 -11.77 -26.80 1.60
CA LEU A 316 -12.79 -27.86 1.62
C LEU A 316 -12.68 -28.81 0.41
N LEU A 317 -12.39 -28.27 -0.77
CA LEU A 317 -12.11 -29.06 -1.97
C LEU A 317 -10.88 -29.97 -1.80
N HIS A 318 -9.83 -29.53 -1.11
CA HIS A 318 -8.65 -30.35 -0.84
C HIS A 318 -8.96 -31.51 0.12
N THR A 319 -9.79 -31.27 1.14
CA THR A 319 -10.25 -32.32 2.08
C THR A 319 -11.31 -33.26 1.50
N GLY A 320 -11.80 -33.01 0.28
CA GLY A 320 -12.80 -33.85 -0.38
C GLY A 320 -14.25 -33.56 0.05
N ARG A 321 -14.49 -32.50 0.82
CA ARG A 321 -15.82 -32.03 1.24
C ARG A 321 -16.48 -31.24 0.11
N LEU A 322 -16.79 -31.93 -1.00
CA LEU A 322 -17.19 -31.29 -2.27
C LEU A 322 -18.51 -30.51 -2.15
N GLU A 323 -19.51 -31.04 -1.45
CA GLU A 323 -20.81 -30.37 -1.27
C GLU A 323 -20.68 -29.02 -0.55
N ASP A 324 -19.91 -28.99 0.54
CA ASP A 324 -19.62 -27.74 1.27
C ASP A 324 -18.83 -26.76 0.39
N ALA A 325 -17.85 -27.25 -0.38
CA ALA A 325 -17.07 -26.43 -1.29
C ALA A 325 -17.95 -25.76 -2.35
N VAL A 326 -18.89 -26.48 -2.98
CA VAL A 326 -19.84 -25.89 -3.94
C VAL A 326 -20.67 -24.79 -3.28
N ARG A 327 -21.21 -25.05 -2.09
CA ARG A 327 -22.05 -24.07 -1.36
C ARG A 327 -21.29 -22.76 -1.14
N PHE A 328 -20.07 -22.83 -0.62
CA PHE A 328 -19.29 -21.63 -0.33
C PHE A 328 -18.76 -20.94 -1.59
N TYR A 329 -18.39 -21.67 -2.64
CA TYR A 329 -18.06 -21.05 -3.93
C TYR A 329 -19.26 -20.33 -4.56
N GLN A 330 -20.47 -20.86 -4.45
CA GLN A 330 -21.67 -20.19 -4.95
C GLN A 330 -21.97 -18.90 -4.18
N GLU A 331 -21.86 -18.93 -2.85
CA GLU A 331 -21.98 -17.74 -2.01
C GLU A 331 -20.92 -16.69 -2.38
N ALA A 332 -19.66 -17.10 -2.51
CA ALA A 332 -18.56 -16.24 -2.93
C ALA A 332 -18.81 -15.61 -4.32
N LEU A 333 -19.36 -16.39 -5.27
CA LEU A 333 -19.62 -15.93 -6.64
C LEU A 333 -20.68 -14.83 -6.66
N ILE A 334 -21.74 -14.97 -5.88
CA ILE A 334 -22.80 -13.95 -5.77
C ILE A 334 -22.20 -12.63 -5.26
N LEU A 335 -21.42 -12.69 -4.18
CA LEU A 335 -20.77 -11.51 -3.61
C LEU A 335 -19.75 -10.89 -4.57
N ALA A 336 -18.94 -11.70 -5.25
CA ALA A 336 -17.97 -11.22 -6.24
C ALA A 336 -18.64 -10.50 -7.42
N LEU A 337 -19.78 -11.02 -7.91
CA LEU A 337 -20.57 -10.37 -8.96
C LEU A 337 -21.16 -9.04 -8.50
N GLN A 338 -21.69 -8.97 -7.27
CA GLN A 338 -22.19 -7.74 -6.67
C GLN A 338 -21.08 -6.69 -6.53
N ALA A 339 -19.88 -7.11 -6.13
CA ALA A 339 -18.70 -6.27 -6.02
C ALA A 339 -18.07 -5.89 -7.37
N LYS A 340 -18.55 -6.47 -8.49
CA LYS A 340 -17.94 -6.36 -9.83
C LYS A 340 -16.46 -6.78 -9.85
N ASP A 341 -16.11 -7.74 -8.98
CA ASP A 341 -14.76 -8.27 -8.86
C ASP A 341 -14.52 -9.39 -9.89
N LYS A 342 -14.09 -8.99 -11.09
CA LYS A 342 -13.85 -9.91 -12.21
C LYS A 342 -12.81 -10.99 -11.89
N GLU A 343 -11.81 -10.67 -11.08
CA GLU A 343 -10.73 -11.59 -10.75
C GLU A 343 -11.22 -12.67 -9.78
N ALA A 344 -11.92 -12.26 -8.73
CA ALA A 344 -12.57 -13.21 -7.82
C ALA A 344 -13.56 -14.10 -8.55
N VAL A 345 -14.39 -13.55 -9.44
CA VAL A 345 -15.32 -14.33 -10.28
C VAL A 345 -14.59 -15.42 -11.07
N ASN A 346 -13.49 -15.09 -11.74
CA ASN A 346 -12.72 -16.05 -12.52
C ASN A 346 -12.12 -17.15 -11.63
N ALA A 347 -11.50 -16.78 -10.51
CA ALA A 347 -10.90 -17.73 -9.57
C ALA A 347 -11.95 -18.69 -8.97
N ILE A 348 -13.11 -18.18 -8.60
CA ILE A 348 -14.22 -18.98 -8.05
C ILE A 348 -14.77 -19.94 -9.12
N GLN A 349 -14.90 -19.49 -10.37
CA GLN A 349 -15.34 -20.34 -11.48
C GLN A 349 -14.35 -21.46 -11.78
N GLU A 350 -13.04 -21.21 -11.68
CA GLU A 350 -12.03 -22.26 -11.76
C GLU A 350 -12.17 -23.27 -10.61
N GLY A 351 -12.35 -22.80 -9.37
CA GLY A 351 -12.62 -23.65 -8.23
C GLY A 351 -13.84 -24.56 -8.44
N LEU A 352 -14.94 -24.02 -8.94
CA LEU A 352 -16.15 -24.79 -9.28
C LEU A 352 -15.93 -25.82 -10.39
N LYS A 353 -15.06 -25.55 -11.37
CA LYS A 353 -14.69 -26.54 -12.40
C LYS A 353 -13.90 -27.69 -11.79
N GLU A 354 -12.97 -27.42 -10.90
CA GLU A 354 -12.19 -28.45 -10.20
C GLU A 354 -13.07 -29.32 -9.28
N VAL A 355 -14.07 -28.73 -8.62
CA VAL A 355 -15.05 -29.50 -7.84
C VAL A 355 -15.76 -30.52 -8.73
N LYS A 356 -16.32 -30.07 -9.87
CA LYS A 356 -17.02 -30.96 -10.82
C LYS A 356 -16.14 -32.12 -11.29
N LYS A 357 -14.88 -31.83 -11.60
CA LYS A 357 -13.91 -32.85 -12.00
C LYS A 357 -13.71 -33.90 -10.91
N LYS A 358 -13.53 -33.47 -9.64
CA LYS A 358 -13.41 -34.42 -8.51
C LYS A 358 -14.69 -35.23 -8.27
N GLU A 359 -15.88 -34.63 -8.43
CA GLU A 359 -17.15 -35.36 -8.32
C GLU A 359 -17.26 -36.48 -9.37
N GLU A 360 -16.86 -36.21 -10.61
CA GLU A 360 -16.82 -37.22 -11.67
C GLU A 360 -15.82 -38.34 -11.38
N GLU A 361 -14.64 -38.00 -10.86
CA GLU A 361 -13.63 -38.97 -10.46
C GLU A 361 -14.13 -39.87 -9.31
N GLN A 362 -14.81 -39.31 -8.31
CA GLN A 362 -15.43 -40.08 -7.23
C GLN A 362 -16.53 -41.01 -7.73
N LYS A 363 -17.40 -40.53 -8.64
CA LYS A 363 -18.44 -41.36 -9.28
C LYS A 363 -17.84 -42.52 -10.08
N LYS A 364 -16.78 -42.27 -10.86
CA LYS A 364 -16.08 -43.30 -11.64
C LYS A 364 -15.43 -44.37 -10.75
N LYS A 365 -14.88 -43.98 -9.59
CA LYS A 365 -14.32 -44.93 -8.61
C LYS A 365 -15.41 -45.81 -8.00
N LYS A 366 -16.51 -45.20 -7.55
CA LYS A 366 -17.65 -45.91 -6.99
C LYS A 366 -18.26 -46.93 -7.96
N ASN A 367 -18.45 -46.55 -9.22
CA ASN A 367 -18.98 -47.44 -10.25
C ASN A 367 -18.03 -48.60 -10.61
N LYS A 368 -16.73 -48.49 -10.34
CA LYS A 368 -15.78 -49.59 -10.51
C LYS A 368 -15.83 -50.56 -9.32
N GLU A 369 -15.96 -50.03 -8.10
CA GLU A 369 -16.06 -50.84 -6.87
C GLU A 369 -17.39 -51.59 -6.76
N GLU A 370 -18.46 -51.09 -7.38
CA GLU A 370 -19.78 -51.77 -7.43
C GLU A 370 -19.92 -52.74 -8.62
N GLY A 371 -18.94 -52.79 -9.52
CA GLY A 371 -18.95 -53.60 -10.75
C GLY A 371 -18.00 -54.81 -10.77
N ASP A 372 -17.11 -54.91 -9.77
CA ASP A 372 -16.32 -56.12 -9.42
C ASP A 372 -17.04 -56.87 -8.28
#